data_AF-A0A2A4SYF6-F1
#
_entry.id   AF-A0A2A4SYF6-F1
#
_cell.length_a   1.000
_cell.length_b   1.000
_cell.length_c   1.000
_cell.angle_alpha   90.00
_cell.angle_beta   90.00
_cell.angle_gamma   90.00
#
_symmetry.space_group_name_H-M   'P 1'
#
loop_
_entity.id
_entity.type
_entity.pdbx_description
1 polymer ?
#
loop_
_entity_poly.entity_id
_entity_poly.type
_entity_poly.pdbx_seq_one_letter_code
_entity_poly.pdbx_strand_id
1 'polypeptide(L)'
;MKNILLILLFITTTLYAEAKFNDPRLLRYPEAKQWSKDADTNGESAYNIGVLYQQTIKDNKKAIEWYKKAYKMDDEGASIDALINLGNIYKKLHQYNDAIFYYKKAYERHSMDAANGLGYLYDVILKDTEQGIKWYEKSASNGNSKAINNLGKTYHELNNNTKASAYILAMVNYGYTKQEVFNFLRNDWKIDQATIKKAYQLQKTLDIPKHYYDKDLEDTPPKKKIGRR
;
A
#
# COMPACT_ATOMS: atom_id res chain seq x y z
N MET A 1 39.71 41.68 11.43
CA MET A 1 39.44 41.16 10.07
C MET A 1 38.88 39.73 10.06
N LYS A 2 39.41 38.75 10.82
CA LYS A 2 38.89 37.36 10.81
C LYS A 2 37.40 37.20 11.20
N ASN A 3 36.89 37.98 12.16
CA ASN A 3 35.48 37.88 12.59
C ASN A 3 34.46 38.38 11.55
N ILE A 4 34.83 39.38 10.74
CA ILE A 4 33.95 39.92 9.68
C ILE A 4 33.84 38.93 8.51
N LEU A 5 34.95 38.25 8.19
CA LEU A 5 34.98 37.21 7.16
C LEU A 5 34.11 36.01 7.54
N LEU A 6 34.12 35.59 8.81
CA LEU A 6 33.28 34.49 9.31
C LEU A 6 31.79 34.84 9.29
N ILE A 7 31.41 36.06 9.68
CA ILE A 7 30.02 36.53 9.64
C ILE A 7 29.53 36.64 8.19
N LEU A 8 30.34 37.15 7.26
CA LEU A 8 30.01 37.19 5.83
C LEU A 8 29.89 35.80 5.21
N LEU A 9 30.74 34.83 5.59
CA LEU A 9 30.63 33.45 5.13
C LEU A 9 29.35 32.78 5.65
N PHE A 10 28.98 33.06 6.90
CA PHE A 10 27.75 32.54 7.51
C PHE A 10 26.51 33.14 6.86
N ILE A 11 26.49 34.45 6.61
CA ILE A 11 25.39 35.16 5.93
C ILE A 11 25.27 34.70 4.47
N THR A 12 26.37 34.52 3.76
CA THR A 12 26.33 34.05 2.36
C THR A 12 25.90 32.60 2.24
N THR A 13 26.30 31.73 3.15
CA THR A 13 25.82 30.33 3.17
C THR A 13 24.35 30.21 3.58
N THR A 14 23.87 31.05 4.51
CA THR A 14 22.43 31.12 4.83
C THR A 14 21.61 31.71 3.68
N LEU A 15 22.04 32.84 3.08
CA LEU A 15 21.35 33.40 1.90
C LEU A 15 21.39 32.47 0.68
N TYR A 16 22.48 31.72 0.48
CA TYR A 16 22.60 30.79 -0.66
C TYR A 16 21.71 29.56 -0.50
N ALA A 17 21.54 29.05 0.73
CA ALA A 17 20.56 28.01 1.03
C ALA A 17 19.11 28.53 0.91
N GLU A 18 18.84 29.77 1.34
CA GLU A 18 17.54 30.44 1.20
C GLU A 18 17.15 30.68 -0.27
N ALA A 19 18.11 31.01 -1.14
CA ALA A 19 17.86 31.25 -2.57
C ALA A 19 17.57 29.98 -3.38
N LYS A 20 17.98 28.79 -2.90
CA LYS A 20 17.75 27.51 -3.60
C LYS A 20 16.35 26.94 -3.38
N PHE A 21 15.68 27.36 -2.29
CA PHE A 21 14.31 26.97 -1.94
C PHE A 21 13.42 28.21 -1.89
N ASN A 22 13.18 28.79 -3.07
CA ASN A 22 12.36 29.99 -3.31
C ASN A 22 10.86 29.83 -3.00
N ASP A 23 10.47 28.86 -2.19
CA ASP A 23 9.10 28.72 -1.71
C ASP A 23 9.00 29.13 -0.23
N PRO A 24 8.58 30.36 0.07
CA PRO A 24 8.49 30.85 1.45
C PRO A 24 7.50 30.04 2.31
N ARG A 25 6.65 29.20 1.70
CA ARG A 25 5.78 28.27 2.44
C ARG A 25 6.58 27.24 3.23
N LEU A 26 7.77 26.83 2.75
CA LEU A 26 8.64 25.88 3.44
C LEU A 26 9.27 26.49 4.70
N LEU A 27 9.52 27.80 4.73
CA LEU A 27 10.18 28.48 5.85
C LEU A 27 9.37 28.42 7.16
N ARG A 28 8.07 28.10 7.08
CA ARG A 28 7.17 27.91 8.22
C ARG A 28 7.41 26.61 8.98
N TYR A 29 8.19 25.69 8.41
CA TYR A 29 8.42 24.35 8.96
C TYR A 29 9.92 24.17 9.22
N PRO A 30 10.37 24.12 10.50
CA PRO A 30 11.78 23.97 10.85
C PRO A 30 12.46 22.75 10.22
N GLU A 31 11.74 21.64 10.12
CA GLU A 31 12.19 20.38 9.51
C GLU A 31 12.44 20.56 8.01
N ALA A 32 11.56 21.31 7.33
CA ALA A 32 11.72 21.63 5.92
C ALA A 32 12.99 22.44 5.67
N LYS A 33 13.41 23.32 6.60
CA LYS A 33 14.69 24.03 6.49
C LYS A 33 15.87 23.08 6.53
N GLN A 34 15.79 22.00 7.31
CA GLN A 34 16.85 21.01 7.38
C GLN A 34 16.92 20.18 6.11
N TRP A 35 15.78 19.62 5.65
CA TRP A 35 15.73 18.88 4.38
C TRP A 35 16.10 19.73 3.17
N SER A 36 15.77 21.03 3.18
CA SER A 36 16.13 21.94 2.10
C SER A 36 17.66 22.10 1.95
N LYS A 37 18.47 21.76 2.96
CA LYS A 37 19.93 21.89 2.81
C LYS A 37 20.51 20.87 1.81
N ASP A 38 19.88 19.70 1.67
CA ASP A 38 20.43 18.57 0.92
C ASP A 38 19.42 17.88 -0.03
N ALA A 39 18.17 18.32 -0.14
CA ALA A 39 17.15 17.72 -1.02
C ALA A 39 17.45 17.79 -2.54
N ASP A 40 18.55 18.43 -2.95
CA ASP A 40 19.08 18.35 -4.33
C ASP A 40 19.94 17.11 -4.58
N THR A 41 20.40 16.47 -3.53
CA THR A 41 21.36 15.35 -3.58
C THR A 41 20.97 14.20 -2.68
N ASN A 42 19.95 14.38 -1.84
CA ASN A 42 19.42 13.39 -0.91
C ASN A 42 17.96 13.09 -1.26
N GLY A 43 17.69 11.86 -1.70
CA GLY A 43 16.35 11.39 -2.08
C GLY A 43 15.36 11.40 -0.92
N GLU A 44 15.80 11.12 0.31
CA GLU A 44 14.95 11.14 1.50
C GLU A 44 14.50 12.58 1.84
N SER A 45 15.43 13.53 1.81
CA SER A 45 15.08 14.95 2.01
C SER A 45 14.14 15.46 0.93
N ALA A 46 14.36 15.10 -0.34
CA ALA A 46 13.42 15.41 -1.42
C ALA A 46 12.04 14.77 -1.21
N TYR A 47 12.00 13.53 -0.75
CA TYR A 47 10.77 12.82 -0.42
C TYR A 47 10.00 13.52 0.70
N ASN A 48 10.67 13.86 1.80
CA ASN A 48 10.06 14.52 2.95
C ASN A 48 9.49 15.90 2.60
N ILE A 49 10.19 16.67 1.74
CA ILE A 49 9.64 17.91 1.19
C ILE A 49 8.39 17.63 0.34
N GLY A 50 8.40 16.58 -0.49
CA GLY A 50 7.22 16.14 -1.23
C GLY A 50 6.03 15.80 -0.33
N VAL A 51 6.26 15.08 0.76
CA VAL A 51 5.25 14.76 1.80
C VAL A 51 4.69 16.04 2.42
N LEU A 52 5.55 16.98 2.80
CA LEU A 52 5.11 18.26 3.36
C LEU A 52 4.22 19.04 2.39
N TYR A 53 4.60 19.09 1.10
CA TYR A 53 3.77 19.73 0.08
C TYR A 53 2.41 19.03 -0.07
N GLN A 54 2.39 17.71 -0.11
CA GLN A 54 1.16 16.93 -0.29
C GLN A 54 0.22 17.04 0.92
N GLN A 55 0.76 16.81 2.11
CA GLN A 55 -0.05 16.56 3.31
C GLN A 55 -0.32 17.84 4.10
N THR A 56 0.59 18.81 4.12
CA THR A 56 0.46 20.00 4.96
C THR A 56 0.14 21.24 4.13
N ILE A 57 0.95 21.53 3.10
CA ILE A 57 0.76 22.72 2.25
C ILE A 57 -0.39 22.51 1.25
N LYS A 58 -0.75 21.25 0.97
CA LYS A 58 -1.79 20.83 0.01
C LYS A 58 -1.51 21.26 -1.44
N ASP A 59 -0.23 21.29 -1.82
CA ASP A 59 0.21 21.58 -3.19
C ASP A 59 0.69 20.31 -3.88
N ASN A 60 -0.24 19.64 -4.57
CA ASN A 60 0.06 18.40 -5.30
C ASN A 60 1.07 18.61 -6.44
N LYS A 61 1.09 19.79 -7.06
CA LYS A 61 2.03 20.06 -8.17
C LYS A 61 3.46 20.07 -7.66
N LYS A 62 3.71 20.80 -6.56
CA LYS A 62 5.01 20.80 -5.89
C LYS A 62 5.36 19.42 -5.31
N ALA A 63 4.40 18.72 -4.71
CA ALA A 63 4.63 17.35 -4.25
C ALA A 63 5.10 16.43 -5.38
N ILE A 64 4.46 16.48 -6.55
CA ILE A 64 4.87 15.72 -7.74
C ILE A 64 6.30 16.07 -8.17
N GLU A 65 6.64 17.37 -8.22
CA GLU A 65 8.01 17.81 -8.56
C GLU A 65 9.05 17.18 -7.62
N TRP A 66 8.80 17.24 -6.31
CA TRP A 66 9.69 16.70 -5.29
C TRP A 66 9.75 15.18 -5.25
N TYR A 67 8.63 14.48 -5.41
CA TYR A 67 8.64 13.02 -5.49
C TYR A 67 9.34 12.51 -6.76
N LYS A 68 9.14 13.16 -7.91
CA LYS A 68 9.87 12.82 -9.14
C LYS A 68 11.38 12.99 -8.95
N LYS A 69 11.78 13.99 -8.18
CA LYS A 69 13.18 14.25 -7.84
C LYS A 69 13.74 13.18 -6.91
N ALA A 70 13.04 12.88 -5.82
CA ALA A 70 13.40 11.81 -4.89
C ALA A 70 13.58 10.47 -5.61
N TYR A 71 12.61 10.09 -6.45
CA TYR A 71 12.67 8.87 -7.27
C TYR A 71 13.89 8.79 -8.19
N LYS A 72 14.34 9.91 -8.77
CA LYS A 72 15.49 9.94 -9.70
C LYS A 72 16.85 9.86 -8.99
N MET A 73 16.89 10.12 -7.69
CA MET A 73 18.13 10.24 -6.91
C MET A 73 18.53 8.98 -6.18
N ASP A 74 17.64 7.98 -6.11
CA ASP A 74 17.78 6.90 -5.15
C ASP A 74 17.65 5.50 -5.79
N ASP A 75 18.62 4.66 -5.46
CA ASP A 75 18.67 3.26 -5.87
C ASP A 75 17.91 2.35 -4.87
N GLU A 76 17.80 2.67 -3.58
CA GLU A 76 17.24 1.71 -2.60
C GLU A 76 16.44 2.39 -1.46
N GLY A 77 15.11 2.49 -1.62
CA GLY A 77 14.18 2.76 -0.51
C GLY A 77 13.24 3.96 -0.71
N ALA A 78 13.73 5.19 -0.51
CA ALA A 78 12.94 6.42 -0.59
C ALA A 78 12.29 6.61 -1.97
N SER A 79 12.93 6.06 -3.00
CA SER A 79 12.35 5.98 -4.33
C SER A 79 11.02 5.21 -4.39
N ILE A 80 10.82 4.14 -3.60
CA ILE A 80 9.60 3.31 -3.71
C ILE A 80 8.40 4.08 -3.16
N ASP A 81 8.54 4.70 -1.99
CA ASP A 81 7.48 5.50 -1.40
C ASP A 81 7.15 6.73 -2.24
N ALA A 82 8.16 7.37 -2.83
CA ALA A 82 7.95 8.46 -3.79
C ALA A 82 7.12 7.99 -5.01
N LEU A 83 7.41 6.81 -5.57
CA LEU A 83 6.65 6.23 -6.69
C LEU A 83 5.21 5.91 -6.29
N ILE A 84 4.98 5.33 -5.09
CA ILE A 84 3.63 5.06 -4.58
C ILE A 84 2.85 6.37 -4.41
N ASN A 85 3.48 7.41 -3.85
CA ASN A 85 2.85 8.71 -3.65
C ASN A 85 2.56 9.44 -4.96
N LEU A 86 3.43 9.33 -5.96
CA LEU A 86 3.13 9.78 -7.32
C LEU A 86 1.89 9.07 -7.86
N GLY A 87 1.84 7.73 -7.78
CA GLY A 87 0.67 6.96 -8.18
C GLY A 87 -0.62 7.40 -7.49
N ASN A 88 -0.54 7.63 -6.17
CA ASN A 88 -1.67 8.12 -5.36
C ASN A 88 -2.14 9.52 -5.77
N ILE A 89 -1.21 10.46 -6.02
CA ILE A 89 -1.56 11.82 -6.45
C ILE A 89 -2.20 11.78 -7.83
N TYR A 90 -1.59 11.12 -8.81
CA TYR A 90 -2.14 11.06 -10.16
C TYR A 90 -3.51 10.37 -10.20
N LYS A 91 -3.70 9.32 -9.39
CA LYS A 91 -5.03 8.71 -9.18
C LYS A 91 -6.04 9.73 -8.68
N LYS A 92 -5.70 10.53 -7.67
CA LYS A 92 -6.57 11.58 -7.12
C LYS A 92 -6.85 12.71 -8.12
N LEU A 93 -5.92 13.00 -9.01
CA LEU A 93 -6.07 13.97 -10.10
C LEU A 93 -6.78 13.39 -11.34
N HIS A 94 -7.28 12.14 -11.28
CA HIS A 94 -7.90 11.44 -12.40
C HIS A 94 -6.97 11.23 -13.62
N GLN A 95 -5.65 11.32 -13.42
CA GLN A 95 -4.62 11.08 -14.42
C GLN A 95 -4.19 9.61 -14.36
N TYR A 96 -5.09 8.71 -14.76
CA TYR A 96 -4.96 7.27 -14.49
C TYR A 96 -3.78 6.60 -15.20
N ASN A 97 -3.41 7.06 -16.40
CA ASN A 97 -2.25 6.52 -17.11
C ASN A 97 -0.94 6.77 -16.35
N ASP A 98 -0.77 7.97 -15.79
CA ASP A 98 0.38 8.28 -14.92
C ASP A 98 0.32 7.48 -13.63
N ALA A 99 -0.87 7.33 -13.03
CA ALA A 99 -1.03 6.52 -11.82
C ALA A 99 -0.61 5.06 -12.05
N ILE A 100 -1.05 4.46 -13.16
CA ILE A 100 -0.66 3.10 -13.57
C ILE A 100 0.85 3.03 -13.78
N PHE A 101 1.44 4.01 -14.48
CA PHE A 101 2.88 4.04 -14.74
C PHE A 101 3.69 4.04 -13.44
N TYR A 102 3.37 4.92 -12.50
CA TYR A 102 4.12 5.05 -11.25
C TYR A 102 3.90 3.87 -10.30
N TYR A 103 2.69 3.33 -10.19
CA TYR A 103 2.49 2.11 -9.42
C TYR A 103 3.20 0.90 -10.03
N LYS A 104 3.23 0.75 -11.36
CA LYS A 104 4.00 -0.33 -12.01
C LYS A 104 5.49 -0.21 -11.71
N LYS A 105 6.05 1.00 -11.78
CA LYS A 105 7.44 1.27 -11.40
C LYS A 105 7.74 0.93 -9.94
N ALA A 106 6.84 1.25 -9.01
CA ALA A 106 6.99 0.84 -7.62
C ALA A 106 6.90 -0.69 -7.43
N TYR A 107 6.00 -1.36 -8.15
CA TYR A 107 5.89 -2.82 -8.13
C TYR A 107 7.11 -3.53 -8.72
N GLU A 108 7.70 -2.99 -9.80
CA GLU A 108 8.98 -3.48 -10.37
C GLU A 108 10.12 -3.43 -9.35
N ARG A 109 10.02 -2.54 -8.34
CA ARG A 109 10.90 -2.49 -7.17
C ARG A 109 10.32 -3.23 -5.95
N HIS A 110 9.52 -4.26 -6.20
CA HIS A 110 8.93 -5.17 -5.20
C HIS A 110 7.94 -4.54 -4.20
N SER A 111 7.32 -3.40 -4.53
CA SER A 111 6.25 -2.84 -3.68
C SER A 111 4.92 -3.56 -3.85
N MET A 112 4.51 -4.32 -2.83
CA MET A 112 3.19 -4.96 -2.82
C MET A 112 2.05 -3.97 -2.57
N ASP A 113 2.31 -2.86 -1.87
CA ASP A 113 1.34 -1.78 -1.72
C ASP A 113 1.02 -1.11 -3.06
N ALA A 114 2.01 -0.99 -3.96
CA ALA A 114 1.78 -0.50 -5.31
C ALA A 114 0.95 -1.49 -6.16
N ALA A 115 1.20 -2.79 -6.06
CA ALA A 115 0.34 -3.81 -6.70
C ALA A 115 -1.10 -3.75 -6.17
N ASN A 116 -1.29 -3.59 -4.85
CA ASN A 116 -2.61 -3.36 -4.28
C ASN A 116 -3.26 -2.06 -4.80
N GLY A 117 -2.47 -0.99 -4.95
CA GLY A 117 -2.90 0.27 -5.55
C GLY A 117 -3.36 0.13 -7.00
N LEU A 118 -2.65 -0.68 -7.80
CA LEU A 118 -3.06 -1.05 -9.17
C LEU A 118 -4.36 -1.85 -9.16
N GLY A 119 -4.47 -2.85 -8.27
CA GLY A 119 -5.69 -3.65 -8.13
C GLY A 119 -6.90 -2.76 -7.86
N TYR A 120 -6.77 -1.81 -6.93
CA TYR A 120 -7.82 -0.85 -6.61
C TYR A 120 -8.16 0.08 -7.77
N LEU A 121 -7.15 0.58 -8.48
CA LEU A 121 -7.35 1.45 -9.63
C LEU A 121 -8.13 0.73 -10.74
N TYR A 122 -7.75 -0.50 -11.08
CA TYR A 122 -8.43 -1.27 -12.11
C TYR A 122 -9.83 -1.69 -11.68
N ASP A 123 -9.97 -2.33 -10.52
CA ASP A 123 -11.26 -2.88 -10.06
C ASP A 123 -12.29 -1.79 -9.75
N VAL A 124 -11.92 -0.84 -8.89
CA VAL A 124 -12.89 0.09 -8.30
C VAL A 124 -13.12 1.31 -9.17
N ILE A 125 -12.07 1.87 -9.77
CA ILE A 125 -12.14 3.14 -10.51
C ILE A 125 -12.38 2.89 -12.00
N LEU A 126 -11.56 2.06 -12.64
CA LEU A 126 -11.64 1.79 -14.07
C LEU A 126 -12.68 0.72 -14.43
N LYS A 127 -13.23 0.03 -13.44
CA LYS A 127 -14.23 -1.05 -13.61
C LYS A 127 -13.72 -2.22 -14.47
N ASP A 128 -12.42 -2.46 -14.44
CA ASP A 128 -11.76 -3.64 -15.00
C ASP A 128 -11.42 -4.60 -13.85
N THR A 129 -12.45 -5.30 -13.38
CA THR A 129 -12.35 -6.23 -12.25
C THR A 129 -11.40 -7.39 -12.54
N GLU A 130 -11.32 -7.88 -13.78
CA GLU A 130 -10.39 -8.96 -14.14
C GLU A 130 -8.94 -8.52 -13.95
N GLN A 131 -8.58 -7.34 -14.44
CA GLN A 131 -7.25 -6.80 -14.26
C GLN A 131 -6.98 -6.44 -12.79
N GLY A 132 -7.99 -5.97 -12.07
CA GLY A 132 -7.96 -5.70 -10.65
C GLY A 132 -7.59 -6.93 -9.81
N ILE A 133 -8.30 -8.04 -10.03
CA ILE A 133 -8.03 -9.35 -9.40
C ILE A 133 -6.59 -9.78 -9.64
N LYS A 134 -6.10 -9.74 -10.89
CA LYS A 134 -4.72 -10.12 -11.22
C LYS A 134 -3.68 -9.34 -10.41
N TRP A 135 -3.91 -8.05 -10.17
CA TRP A 135 -2.99 -7.21 -9.39
C TRP A 135 -3.12 -7.45 -7.89
N TYR A 136 -4.32 -7.64 -7.38
CA TYR A 136 -4.50 -8.03 -5.99
C TYR A 136 -3.89 -9.41 -5.70
N GLU A 137 -4.03 -10.40 -6.58
CA GLU A 137 -3.42 -11.72 -6.42
C GLU A 137 -1.89 -11.64 -6.32
N LYS A 138 -1.23 -10.86 -7.18
CA LYS A 138 0.21 -10.59 -7.10
C LYS A 138 0.66 -9.97 -5.77
N SER A 139 -0.18 -9.09 -5.20
CA SER A 139 0.09 -8.44 -3.92
C SER A 139 -0.17 -9.39 -2.73
N ALA A 140 -1.25 -10.17 -2.81
CA ALA A 140 -1.68 -11.11 -1.79
C ALA A 140 -0.73 -12.31 -1.65
N SER A 141 -0.14 -12.80 -2.74
CA SER A 141 0.84 -13.90 -2.71
C SER A 141 2.10 -13.57 -1.91
N ASN A 142 2.39 -12.28 -1.75
CA ASN A 142 3.47 -11.77 -0.91
C ASN A 142 2.98 -11.28 0.47
N GLY A 143 1.74 -11.62 0.85
CA GLY A 143 1.19 -11.38 2.17
C GLY A 143 0.64 -9.98 2.42
N ASN A 144 0.33 -9.19 1.38
CA ASN A 144 -0.34 -7.91 1.58
C ASN A 144 -1.80 -8.13 2.03
N SER A 145 -2.08 -7.85 3.31
CA SER A 145 -3.40 -8.08 3.91
C SER A 145 -4.51 -7.19 3.32
N LYS A 146 -4.17 -5.99 2.82
CA LYS A 146 -5.14 -5.13 2.12
C LYS A 146 -5.60 -5.77 0.82
N ALA A 147 -4.67 -6.36 0.06
CA ALA A 147 -4.99 -7.06 -1.18
C ALA A 147 -5.81 -8.35 -0.93
N ILE A 148 -5.50 -9.12 0.12
CA ILE A 148 -6.29 -10.30 0.53
C ILE A 148 -7.73 -9.88 0.85
N ASN A 149 -7.90 -8.83 1.65
CA ASN A 149 -9.22 -8.31 1.98
C ASN A 149 -9.97 -7.78 0.75
N ASN A 150 -9.27 -7.11 -0.16
CA ASN A 150 -9.85 -6.63 -1.41
C ASN A 150 -10.30 -7.79 -2.30
N LEU A 151 -9.50 -8.86 -2.47
CA LEU A 151 -9.93 -10.08 -3.17
C LEU A 151 -11.18 -10.69 -2.55
N GLY A 152 -11.23 -10.76 -1.21
CA GLY A 152 -12.43 -11.19 -0.50
C GLY A 152 -13.66 -10.40 -0.93
N LYS A 153 -13.58 -9.07 -0.88
CA LYS A 153 -14.69 -8.17 -1.28
C LYS A 153 -15.04 -8.30 -2.76
N THR A 154 -14.06 -8.26 -3.66
CA THR A 154 -14.27 -8.37 -5.11
C THR A 154 -14.95 -9.69 -5.46
N TYR A 155 -14.52 -10.82 -4.89
CA TYR A 155 -15.20 -12.10 -5.14
C TYR A 155 -16.61 -12.17 -4.54
N HIS A 156 -16.88 -11.48 -3.43
CA HIS A 156 -18.23 -11.38 -2.88
C HIS A 156 -19.15 -10.58 -3.80
N GLU A 157 -18.68 -9.46 -4.34
CA GLU A 157 -19.42 -8.64 -5.32
C GLU A 157 -19.69 -9.42 -6.61
N LEU A 158 -18.78 -10.31 -7.01
CA LEU A 158 -18.96 -11.27 -8.11
C LEU A 158 -19.84 -12.48 -7.75
N ASN A 159 -20.47 -12.49 -6.57
CA ASN A 159 -21.27 -13.59 -6.03
C ASN A 159 -20.52 -14.92 -5.86
N ASN A 160 -19.19 -14.91 -5.89
CA ASN A 160 -18.35 -16.07 -5.59
C ASN A 160 -18.04 -16.13 -4.08
N ASN A 161 -19.08 -16.40 -3.30
CA ASN A 161 -19.01 -16.37 -1.84
C ASN A 161 -18.04 -17.39 -1.24
N THR A 162 -17.81 -18.53 -1.91
CA THR A 162 -16.82 -19.52 -1.45
C THR A 162 -15.41 -18.97 -1.56
N LYS A 163 -15.02 -18.41 -2.72
CA LYS A 163 -13.68 -17.82 -2.89
C LYS A 163 -13.51 -16.55 -2.06
N ALA A 164 -14.55 -15.73 -1.96
CA ALA A 164 -14.60 -14.57 -1.08
C ALA A 164 -14.30 -14.96 0.38
N SER A 165 -15.05 -15.93 0.90
CA SER A 165 -14.87 -16.41 2.27
C SER A 165 -13.50 -17.05 2.48
N ALA A 166 -12.90 -17.69 1.47
CA ALA A 166 -11.57 -18.29 1.58
C ALA A 166 -10.49 -17.24 1.84
N TYR A 167 -10.53 -16.11 1.14
CA TYR A 167 -9.64 -14.97 1.42
C TYR A 167 -9.94 -14.31 2.78
N ILE A 168 -11.21 -14.15 3.13
CA ILE A 168 -11.61 -13.53 4.40
C ILE A 168 -11.23 -14.40 5.61
N LEU A 169 -11.30 -15.72 5.51
CA LEU A 169 -10.82 -16.63 6.56
C LEU A 169 -9.33 -16.43 6.85
N ALA A 170 -8.50 -16.25 5.82
CA ALA A 170 -7.07 -16.03 5.98
C ALA A 170 -6.74 -14.79 6.84
N MET A 171 -7.63 -13.79 6.91
CA MET A 171 -7.45 -12.56 7.68
C MET A 171 -7.22 -12.79 9.17
N VAL A 172 -7.61 -13.94 9.71
CA VAL A 172 -7.30 -14.31 11.11
C VAL A 172 -5.78 -14.26 11.37
N ASN A 173 -4.96 -14.64 10.39
CA ASN A 173 -3.50 -14.60 10.49
C ASN A 173 -2.87 -13.25 10.12
N TYR A 174 -3.70 -12.25 9.84
CA TYR A 174 -3.31 -10.89 9.51
C TYR A 174 -3.85 -9.88 10.54
N GLY A 175 -4.10 -10.33 11.77
CA GLY A 175 -4.41 -9.49 12.93
C GLY A 175 -5.87 -9.44 13.33
N TYR A 176 -6.77 -10.13 12.62
CA TYR A 176 -8.17 -10.26 13.03
C TYR A 176 -8.37 -11.48 13.91
N THR A 177 -9.32 -11.42 14.83
CA THR A 177 -9.71 -12.58 15.63
C THR A 177 -10.62 -13.51 14.82
N LYS A 178 -10.63 -14.80 15.20
CA LYS A 178 -11.61 -15.77 14.68
C LYS A 178 -13.05 -15.23 14.84
N GLN A 179 -13.36 -14.64 15.98
CA GLN A 179 -14.71 -14.16 16.25
C GLN A 179 -15.12 -13.03 15.28
N GLU A 180 -14.25 -12.06 15.04
CA GLU A 180 -14.52 -10.97 14.10
C GLU A 180 -14.76 -11.47 12.68
N VAL A 181 -13.87 -12.34 12.19
CA VAL A 181 -13.97 -12.89 10.83
C VAL A 181 -15.26 -13.69 10.64
N PHE A 182 -15.62 -14.56 11.59
CA PHE A 182 -16.83 -15.36 11.48
C PHE A 182 -18.11 -14.54 11.70
N ASN A 183 -18.08 -13.52 12.57
CA ASN A 183 -19.19 -12.59 12.71
C ASN A 183 -19.43 -11.83 11.40
N PHE A 184 -18.38 -11.31 10.77
CA PHE A 184 -18.47 -10.64 9.49
C PHE A 184 -19.09 -11.55 8.42
N LEU A 185 -18.55 -12.77 8.25
CA LEU A 185 -19.05 -13.72 7.25
C LEU A 185 -20.52 -14.09 7.48
N ARG A 186 -20.93 -14.38 8.72
CA ARG A 186 -22.30 -14.86 9.02
C ARG A 186 -23.31 -13.74 9.15
N ASN A 187 -22.93 -12.62 9.73
CA ASN A 187 -23.87 -11.55 10.08
C ASN A 187 -23.95 -10.49 9.00
N ASP A 188 -22.83 -10.13 8.39
CA ASP A 188 -22.79 -9.04 7.41
C ASP A 188 -23.03 -9.60 6.02
N TRP A 189 -22.29 -10.65 5.64
CA TRP A 189 -22.41 -11.28 4.33
C TRP A 189 -23.43 -12.42 4.27
N LYS A 190 -24.02 -12.80 5.40
CA LYS A 190 -25.03 -13.88 5.49
C LYS A 190 -24.56 -15.21 4.90
N ILE A 191 -23.27 -15.52 5.00
CA ILE A 191 -22.68 -16.76 4.48
C ILE A 191 -23.02 -17.93 5.41
N ASP A 192 -23.57 -18.99 4.83
CA ASP A 192 -23.94 -20.19 5.56
C ASP A 192 -22.72 -21.05 5.96
N GLN A 193 -22.91 -21.91 6.97
CA GLN A 193 -21.84 -22.74 7.51
C GLN A 193 -21.25 -23.73 6.49
N ALA A 194 -22.04 -24.23 5.53
CA ALA A 194 -21.56 -25.16 4.52
C ALA A 194 -20.64 -24.45 3.52
N THR A 195 -20.97 -23.21 3.13
CA THR A 195 -20.11 -22.36 2.30
C THR A 195 -18.81 -22.01 3.02
N ILE A 196 -18.85 -21.68 4.31
CA ILE A 196 -17.64 -21.43 5.12
C ILE A 196 -16.74 -22.67 5.17
N LYS A 197 -17.31 -23.87 5.33
CA LYS A 197 -16.53 -25.13 5.28
C LYS A 197 -15.86 -25.35 3.93
N LYS A 198 -16.59 -25.14 2.82
CA LYS A 198 -16.00 -25.22 1.46
C LYS A 198 -14.88 -24.20 1.28
N ALA A 199 -15.10 -22.96 1.75
CA ALA A 199 -14.11 -21.89 1.71
C ALA A 199 -12.85 -22.24 2.52
N TYR A 200 -13.02 -22.88 3.68
CA TYR A 200 -11.91 -23.37 4.48
C TYR A 200 -11.05 -24.41 3.76
N GLN A 201 -11.65 -25.30 2.96
CA GLN A 201 -10.88 -26.24 2.14
C GLN A 201 -10.21 -25.52 0.95
N LEU A 202 -10.96 -24.63 0.29
CA LEU A 202 -10.45 -23.85 -0.85
C LEU A 202 -9.25 -22.98 -0.47
N GLN A 203 -9.26 -22.38 0.71
CA GLN A 203 -8.20 -21.43 1.11
C GLN A 203 -6.81 -22.08 1.01
N LYS A 204 -6.70 -23.38 1.30
CA LYS A 204 -5.44 -24.14 1.27
C LYS A 204 -4.79 -24.20 -0.11
N THR A 205 -5.55 -23.88 -1.16
CA THR A 205 -5.08 -23.82 -2.55
C THR A 205 -4.75 -22.40 -3.01
N LEU A 206 -5.08 -21.38 -2.20
CA LEU A 206 -4.79 -19.99 -2.53
C LEU A 206 -3.29 -19.72 -2.38
N ASP A 207 -2.75 -19.02 -3.36
CA ASP A 207 -1.38 -18.49 -3.33
C ASP A 207 -1.33 -17.27 -2.41
N ILE A 208 -1.31 -17.53 -1.10
CA ILE A 208 -1.11 -16.57 -0.01
C ILE A 208 -0.22 -17.23 1.05
N PRO A 209 0.63 -16.47 1.78
CA PRO A 209 1.63 -17.06 2.66
C PRO A 209 1.08 -17.57 4.00
N LYS A 210 -0.14 -17.16 4.39
CA LYS A 210 -0.75 -17.56 5.67
C LYS A 210 -2.20 -17.97 5.48
N HIS A 211 -2.52 -19.19 5.92
CA HIS A 211 -3.87 -19.77 5.85
C HIS A 211 -4.42 -20.02 7.24
N TYR A 212 -5.71 -19.73 7.44
CA TYR A 212 -6.37 -19.96 8.71
C TYR A 212 -6.64 -21.46 8.93
N TYR A 213 -6.27 -21.96 10.12
CA TYR A 213 -6.46 -23.34 10.52
C TYR A 213 -7.51 -23.47 11.62
N ASP A 214 -8.47 -24.38 11.43
CA ASP A 214 -9.52 -24.68 12.39
C ASP A 214 -9.93 -26.15 12.29
N LYS A 215 -9.63 -26.91 13.34
CA LYS A 215 -9.96 -28.34 13.44
C LYS A 215 -11.47 -28.61 13.31
N ASP A 216 -12.31 -27.66 13.71
CA ASP A 216 -13.78 -27.84 13.68
C ASP A 216 -14.34 -27.68 12.26
N LEU A 217 -13.55 -27.14 11.34
CA LEU A 217 -13.87 -27.02 9.90
C LEU A 217 -13.19 -28.10 9.05
N GLU A 218 -12.37 -28.97 9.65
CA GLU A 218 -11.85 -30.14 8.96
C GLU A 218 -12.95 -31.18 8.73
N ASP A 219 -12.93 -31.80 7.56
CA ASP A 219 -13.72 -33.00 7.31
C ASP A 219 -13.11 -34.14 8.12
N THR A 220 -13.62 -34.36 9.34
CA THR A 220 -13.24 -35.53 10.12
C THR A 220 -13.91 -36.75 9.49
N PRO A 221 -13.15 -37.76 9.01
CA PRO A 221 -13.77 -39.00 8.57
C PRO A 221 -14.53 -39.61 9.77
N PRO A 222 -15.71 -40.23 9.55
CA PRO A 222 -16.46 -40.84 10.64
C PRO A 222 -15.54 -41.81 11.37
N LYS A 223 -15.39 -41.65 12.69
CA LYS A 223 -14.61 -42.56 13.53
C LYS A 223 -15.09 -43.97 13.22
N LYS A 224 -14.25 -44.79 12.56
CA LYS A 224 -14.50 -46.22 12.45
C LYS A 224 -14.75 -46.70 13.88
N LYS A 225 -15.97 -47.16 14.17
CA LYS A 225 -16.23 -47.90 15.40
C LYS A 225 -15.33 -49.13 15.32
N ILE A 226 -14.16 -49.07 15.97
CA ILE A 226 -13.35 -50.24 16.20
C ILE A 226 -14.17 -51.05 17.20
N GLY A 227 -14.97 -51.97 16.67
CA GLY A 227 -15.68 -52.95 17.48
C GLY A 227 -14.61 -53.70 18.26
N ARG A 228 -14.59 -53.50 19.57
CA ARG A 228 -13.86 -54.39 20.47
C ARG A 228 -14.55 -55.75 20.35
N ARG A 229 -13.87 -56.70 19.71
CA ARG A 229 -14.16 -58.12 19.84
C ARG A 229 -13.57 -58.62 21.15
#